data_AF-A0A238IZ42-F1
#
_entry.id   AF-A0A238IZ42-F1
#
_cell.length_a   1.000
_cell.length_b   1.000
_cell.length_c   1.000
_cell.angle_alpha   90.00
_cell.angle_beta   90.00
_cell.angle_gamma   90.00
#
_symmetry.space_group_name_H-M   'P 1'
#
loop_
_entity.id
_entity.type
_entity.pdbx_description
1 polymer ?
#
loop_
_entity_poly.entity_id
_entity_poly.type
_entity_poly.pdbx_seq_one_letter_code
_entity_poly.pdbx_strand_id
1 'polypeptide(L)'
;MMSAVAMGATAFQKGLGGVHALSHPFGAIYHTYHGTMNAVCMPAVLQFSRPAIDGAIGQAAAYLGVSEEFDGSCAFVDDLIASLQIPPSLLGLGIEVPDIERIVSGALEDPSTGGNPVEITAENTREILLKIFCV
;
A
#
# COMPACT_ATOMS: atom_id res chain seq x y z
N MET A 1 4.26 -21.02 3.25
CA MET A 1 3.31 -21.17 2.11
C MET A 1 1.85 -21.25 2.55
N MET A 2 1.48 -21.99 3.59
CA MET A 2 0.06 -22.10 4.03
C MET A 2 -0.59 -20.75 4.39
N SER A 3 0.15 -19.86 5.08
CA SER A 3 -0.31 -18.50 5.39
C SER A 3 -0.61 -17.67 4.13
N ALA A 4 0.28 -17.71 3.13
CA ALA A 4 0.09 -16.98 1.88
C ALA A 4 -1.14 -17.47 1.10
N VAL A 5 -1.39 -18.79 1.07
CA VAL A 5 -2.59 -19.37 0.44
C VAL A 5 -3.87 -18.92 1.16
N ALA A 6 -3.87 -18.93 2.50
CA ALA A 6 -5.00 -18.46 3.28
C ALA A 6 -5.30 -16.96 3.03
N MET A 7 -4.26 -16.11 2.99
CA MET A 7 -4.42 -14.69 2.68
C MET A 7 -4.92 -14.45 1.25
N GLY A 8 -4.45 -15.24 0.28
CA GLY A 8 -5.00 -15.20 -1.08
C GLY A 8 -6.49 -15.54 -1.12
N ALA A 9 -6.91 -16.58 -0.39
CA ALA A 9 -8.33 -16.94 -0.29
C ALA A 9 -9.16 -15.81 0.36
N THR A 10 -8.66 -15.18 1.42
CA THR A 10 -9.32 -14.02 2.05
C THR A 10 -9.45 -12.85 1.07
N ALA A 11 -8.38 -12.51 0.34
CA ALA A 11 -8.38 -11.43 -0.64
C ALA A 11 -9.39 -11.66 -1.76
N PHE A 12 -9.55 -12.89 -2.26
CA PHE A 12 -10.56 -13.19 -3.29
C PHE A 12 -12.00 -13.07 -2.79
N GLN A 13 -12.24 -13.24 -1.48
CA GLN A 13 -13.57 -13.17 -0.89
C GLN A 13 -13.96 -11.76 -0.43
N LYS A 14 -12.98 -10.96 -0.01
CA LYS A 14 -13.20 -9.62 0.55
C LYS A 14 -12.76 -8.48 -0.37
N GLY A 15 -11.99 -8.79 -1.41
CA GLY A 15 -11.30 -7.79 -2.19
C GLY A 15 -10.03 -7.30 -1.49
N LEU A 16 -9.42 -6.28 -2.09
CA LEU A 16 -8.21 -5.60 -1.62
C LEU A 16 -8.51 -4.09 -1.53
N GLY A 17 -7.50 -3.24 -1.66
CA GLY A 17 -7.68 -1.79 -1.53
C GLY A 17 -6.57 -0.99 -2.21
N GLY A 18 -6.36 0.22 -1.72
CA GLY A 18 -5.50 1.24 -2.34
C GLY A 18 -4.06 0.81 -2.57
N VAL A 19 -3.52 -0.10 -1.74
CA VAL A 19 -2.15 -0.63 -1.94
C VAL A 19 -2.04 -1.35 -3.28
N HIS A 20 -2.97 -2.26 -3.57
CA HIS A 20 -2.93 -3.01 -4.83
C HIS A 20 -3.30 -2.12 -6.01
N ALA A 21 -4.32 -1.28 -5.84
CA ALA A 21 -4.74 -0.32 -6.86
C ALA A 21 -3.60 0.59 -7.33
N LEU A 22 -2.78 1.09 -6.40
CA LEU A 22 -1.60 1.89 -6.75
C LEU A 22 -0.48 1.03 -7.35
N SER A 23 -0.26 -0.19 -6.84
CA SER A 23 0.87 -1.03 -7.26
C SER A 23 0.76 -1.56 -8.70
N HIS A 24 -0.46 -1.86 -9.18
CA HIS A 24 -0.65 -2.50 -10.49
C HIS A 24 -0.22 -1.61 -11.66
N PRO A 25 -0.57 -0.29 -11.70
CA PRO A 25 -0.04 0.63 -12.70
C PRO A 25 1.49 0.68 -12.74
N PHE A 26 2.17 0.67 -11.58
CA PHE A 26 3.63 0.65 -11.56
C PHE A 26 4.21 -0.62 -12.20
N GLY A 27 3.63 -1.78 -11.90
CA GLY A 27 4.03 -3.05 -12.53
C GLY A 27 3.80 -3.03 -14.05
N ALA A 28 2.69 -2.42 -14.50
CA ALA A 28 2.37 -2.31 -15.92
C ALA A 28 3.27 -1.32 -16.69
N ILE A 29 3.69 -0.22 -16.05
CA ILE A 29 4.44 0.87 -16.69
C ILE A 29 5.95 0.66 -16.57
N TYR A 30 6.44 0.24 -15.40
CA TYR A 30 7.87 0.18 -15.07
C TYR A 30 8.38 -1.24 -14.82
N HIS A 31 7.54 -2.27 -14.99
CA HIS A 31 7.90 -3.68 -14.79
C HIS A 31 8.47 -3.98 -13.39
N THR A 32 7.97 -3.29 -12.37
CA THR A 32 8.35 -3.54 -10.98
C THR A 32 7.82 -4.89 -10.49
N TYR A 33 8.54 -5.49 -9.54
CA TYR A 33 8.04 -6.68 -8.84
C TYR A 33 6.87 -6.30 -7.94
N HIS A 34 5.73 -6.99 -8.12
CA HIS A 34 4.48 -6.64 -7.46
C HIS A 34 4.57 -6.54 -5.93
N GLY A 35 5.22 -7.51 -5.27
CA GLY A 35 5.40 -7.50 -3.82
C GLY A 35 6.23 -6.33 -3.31
N THR A 36 7.26 -5.93 -4.06
CA THR A 36 8.10 -4.77 -3.74
C THR A 36 7.30 -3.48 -3.84
N MET A 37 6.50 -3.33 -4.90
CA MET A 37 5.67 -2.14 -5.05
C MET A 37 4.55 -2.06 -3.99
N ASN A 38 3.94 -3.19 -3.63
CA ASN A 38 3.00 -3.25 -2.52
C ASN A 38 3.64 -2.74 -1.22
N ALA A 39 4.87 -3.18 -0.92
CA ALA A 39 5.61 -2.70 0.25
C ALA A 39 5.85 -1.20 0.21
N VAL A 40 6.31 -0.65 -0.92
CA VAL A 40 6.56 0.79 -1.08
C VAL A 40 5.29 1.65 -0.96
N CYS A 41 4.15 1.17 -1.48
CA CYS A 41 2.87 1.89 -1.36
C CYS A 41 2.25 1.80 0.04
N MET A 42 2.54 0.75 0.81
CA MET A 42 1.79 0.40 2.02
C MET A 42 1.78 1.52 3.08
N PRO A 43 2.92 2.11 3.48
CA PRO A 43 2.93 3.13 4.54
C PRO A 43 2.04 4.33 4.21
N ALA A 44 2.16 4.87 2.99
CA ALA A 44 1.39 6.03 2.58
C ALA A 44 -0.11 5.73 2.50
N VAL A 45 -0.50 4.53 2.04
CA VAL A 45 -1.92 4.12 1.96
C VAL A 45 -2.52 3.84 3.34
N LEU A 46 -1.74 3.27 4.27
CA LEU A 46 -2.19 3.09 5.66
C LEU A 46 -2.48 4.44 6.30
N GLN A 47 -1.56 5.40 6.16
CA GLN A 47 -1.73 6.77 6.68
C GLN A 47 -2.95 7.47 6.06
N PHE A 48 -3.16 7.31 4.75
CA PHE A 48 -4.36 7.82 4.08
C PHE A 48 -5.65 7.18 4.63
N SER A 49 -5.62 5.87 4.91
CA SER A 49 -6.78 5.11 5.35
C SER A 49 -7.04 5.22 6.86
N ARG A 50 -6.17 5.88 7.63
CA ARG A 50 -6.25 6.03 9.10
C ARG A 50 -7.67 6.35 9.61
N PRO A 51 -8.43 7.31 9.04
CA PRO A 51 -9.75 7.65 9.55
C PRO A 51 -10.73 6.48 9.62
N ALA A 52 -10.54 5.45 8.78
CA ALA A 52 -11.41 4.27 8.73
C ALA A 52 -10.79 3.02 9.38
N ILE A 53 -9.47 2.97 9.60
CA ILE A 53 -8.78 1.74 10.02
C ILE A 53 -8.05 1.82 11.36
N ASP A 54 -8.02 2.98 12.04
CA ASP A 54 -7.29 3.18 13.31
C ASP A 54 -7.56 2.04 14.32
N GLY A 55 -8.83 1.74 14.59
CA GLY A 55 -9.18 0.63 15.49
C GLY A 55 -8.99 -0.78 14.89
N ALA A 56 -9.13 -0.94 13.58
CA ALA A 56 -9.04 -2.25 12.93
C ALA A 56 -7.59 -2.75 12.82
N ILE A 57 -6.65 -1.85 12.53
CA ILE A 57 -5.23 -2.20 12.45
C ILE A 57 -4.69 -2.57 13.84
N GLY A 58 -5.16 -1.89 14.90
CA GLY A 58 -4.80 -2.20 16.27
C GLY A 58 -5.15 -3.64 16.68
N GLN A 59 -6.31 -4.15 16.24
CA GLN A 59 -6.70 -5.55 16.50
C GLN A 59 -5.76 -6.55 15.81
N ALA A 60 -5.31 -6.25 14.59
CA ALA A 60 -4.33 -7.09 13.89
C ALA A 60 -2.95 -7.01 14.56
N ALA A 61 -2.55 -5.82 15.02
CA ALA A 61 -1.31 -5.61 15.77
C ALA A 61 -1.29 -6.35 17.11
N ALA A 62 -2.41 -6.36 17.85
CA ALA A 62 -2.55 -7.11 19.09
C ALA A 62 -2.25 -8.60 18.90
N TYR A 63 -2.74 -9.20 17.80
CA TYR A 63 -2.47 -10.60 17.46
C TYR A 63 -0.99 -10.88 17.18
N LEU A 64 -0.25 -9.89 16.66
CA LEU A 64 1.18 -9.98 16.41
C LEU A 64 2.03 -9.63 17.65
N GLY A 65 1.42 -9.20 18.75
CA GLY A 65 2.12 -8.76 19.96
C GLY A 65 2.86 -7.43 19.78
N VAL A 66 2.38 -6.57 18.88
CA VAL A 66 2.93 -5.23 18.63
C VAL A 66 1.94 -4.15 19.07
N SER A 67 2.36 -2.88 19.04
CA SER A 67 1.55 -1.76 19.51
C SER A 67 0.20 -1.66 18.79
N GLU A 68 -0.89 -1.66 19.57
CA GLU A 68 -2.25 -1.51 19.07
C GLU A 68 -2.57 -0.07 18.64
N GLU A 69 -1.76 0.91 19.08
CA GLU A 69 -1.86 2.28 18.59
C GLU A 69 -1.50 2.33 17.09
N PHE A 70 -2.29 3.02 16.28
CA PHE A 70 -2.12 3.10 14.83
C PHE A 70 -0.69 3.46 14.41
N ASP A 71 -0.10 4.48 15.03
CA ASP A 71 1.25 4.93 14.68
C ASP A 71 2.31 3.86 15.02
N GLY A 72 2.12 3.10 16.11
CA GLY A 72 2.97 1.96 16.45
C GLY A 72 2.78 0.75 15.54
N SER A 73 1.55 0.48 15.09
CA SER A 73 1.25 -0.53 14.07
C SER A 73 1.89 -0.19 12.72
N CYS A 74 1.85 1.08 12.31
CA CYS A 74 2.51 1.56 11.09
C CYS A 74 4.03 1.49 11.21
N ALA A 75 4.60 1.88 12.36
CA ALA A 75 6.03 1.76 12.61
C ALA A 75 6.52 0.31 12.49
N PHE A 76 5.76 -0.67 12.98
CA PHE A 76 6.09 -2.08 12.78
C PHE A 76 6.12 -2.48 11.29
N VAL A 77 5.17 -1.99 10.49
CA VAL A 77 5.16 -2.23 9.03
C VAL A 77 6.39 -1.60 8.37
N ASP A 78 6.73 -0.37 8.73
CA ASP A 78 7.91 0.34 8.21
C ASP A 78 9.21 -0.41 8.57
N ASP A 79 9.37 -0.82 9.82
CA ASP A 79 10.51 -1.59 10.31
C ASP A 79 10.63 -2.95 9.61
N LEU A 80 9.49 -3.63 9.38
CA LEU A 80 9.45 -4.89 8.64
C LEU A 80 9.91 -4.70 7.20
N ILE A 81 9.40 -3.69 6.50
CA ILE A 81 9.81 -3.37 5.12
C ILE A 81 11.31 -3.07 5.06
N ALA A 82 11.81 -2.25 5.99
CA ALA A 82 13.23 -1.91 6.08
C ALA A 82 14.11 -3.14 6.37
N SER A 83 13.66 -4.06 7.23
CA SER A 83 14.38 -5.31 7.55
C SER A 83 14.55 -6.23 6.33
N LEU A 84 13.65 -6.11 5.34
CA LEU A 84 13.70 -6.84 4.08
C LEU A 84 14.55 -6.14 3.01
N GLN A 85 15.19 -5.01 3.36
CA GLN A 85 16.01 -4.18 2.47
C GLN A 85 15.24 -3.69 1.23
N ILE A 86 13.93 -3.47 1.38
CA ILE A 86 13.10 -2.88 0.32
C ILE A 86 13.31 -1.36 0.35
N PRO A 87 13.62 -0.71 -0.78
CA PRO A 87 13.75 0.74 -0.83
C PRO A 87 12.45 1.44 -0.42
N PRO A 88 12.48 2.54 0.34
CA PRO A 88 11.27 3.17 0.89
C PRO A 88 10.52 4.04 -0.13
N SER A 89 11.09 4.29 -1.31
CA SER A 89 10.56 5.26 -2.28
C SER A 89 10.73 4.82 -3.73
N LEU A 90 9.98 5.47 -4.62
CA LEU A 90 10.09 5.27 -6.07
C LEU A 90 11.49 5.55 -6.60
N LEU A 91 12.15 6.59 -6.06
CA LEU A 91 13.52 6.92 -6.41
C LEU A 91 14.48 5.78 -6.08
N GLY A 92 14.31 5.16 -4.91
CA GLY A 92 15.08 3.97 -4.50
C GLY A 92 14.86 2.74 -5.39
N LEU A 93 13.77 2.70 -6.16
CA LEU A 93 13.48 1.69 -7.17
C LEU A 93 13.96 2.08 -8.58
N GLY A 94 14.63 3.23 -8.73
CA GLY A 94 15.12 3.75 -10.02
C GLY A 94 14.04 4.46 -10.85
N ILE A 95 12.89 4.81 -10.26
CA ILE A 95 11.82 5.55 -10.93
C ILE A 95 11.97 7.03 -10.59
N GLU A 96 12.77 7.73 -11.40
CA GLU A 96 13.12 9.14 -11.17
C GLU A 96 12.03 10.12 -11.65
N VAL A 97 11.33 9.78 -12.74
CA VAL A 97 10.32 10.66 -13.35
C VAL A 97 9.06 9.84 -13.64
N PRO A 98 8.21 9.60 -12.62
CA PRO A 98 6.99 8.85 -12.82
C PRO A 98 5.95 9.65 -13.64
N ASP A 99 5.32 8.98 -14.59
CA ASP A 99 4.10 9.44 -15.26
C ASP A 99 2.91 9.40 -14.29
N ILE A 100 2.79 10.47 -13.48
CA ILE A 100 1.78 10.59 -12.43
C ILE A 100 0.37 10.45 -12.99
N GLU A 101 0.06 11.08 -14.12
CA GLU A 101 -1.28 11.03 -14.73
C GLU A 101 -1.69 9.60 -15.07
N ARG A 102 -0.78 8.87 -15.71
CA ARG A 102 -1.04 7.49 -16.10
C ARG A 102 -1.19 6.57 -14.88
N ILE A 103 -0.38 6.79 -13.84
CA ILE A 103 -0.49 6.02 -12.59
C ILE A 103 -1.83 6.30 -11.91
N VAL A 104 -2.24 7.57 -11.80
CA VAL A 104 -3.51 7.96 -11.17
C VAL A 104 -4.69 7.38 -11.95
N SER A 105 -4.71 7.51 -13.28
CA SER A 105 -5.79 6.94 -14.11
C SER A 105 -5.86 5.43 -13.94
N GLY A 106 -4.71 4.74 -14.00
CA GLY A 106 -4.65 3.29 -13.84
C GLY A 106 -5.10 2.84 -12.45
N ALA A 107 -4.75 3.59 -11.40
CA ALA A 107 -5.20 3.29 -10.04
C ALA A 107 -6.71 3.44 -9.90
N LEU A 108 -7.31 4.50 -10.45
CA LEU A 108 -8.76 4.71 -10.37
C LEU A 108 -9.57 3.65 -11.14
N GLU A 109 -9.01 3.09 -12.21
CA GLU A 109 -9.62 2.02 -13.00
C GLU A 109 -9.38 0.62 -12.41
N ASP A 110 -8.50 0.49 -11.40
CA ASP A 110 -8.15 -0.80 -10.82
C ASP A 110 -9.34 -1.44 -10.05
N PRO A 111 -9.60 -2.75 -10.22
CA PRO A 111 -10.69 -3.42 -9.51
C PRO A 111 -10.55 -3.41 -7.98
N SER A 112 -9.35 -3.20 -7.44
CA SER A 112 -9.10 -3.12 -5.99
C SER A 112 -9.53 -1.79 -5.39
N THR A 113 -9.72 -0.74 -6.20
CA THR A 113 -9.95 0.64 -5.75
C THR A 113 -11.23 0.77 -4.93
N GLY A 114 -12.32 0.15 -5.39
CA GLY A 114 -13.60 0.17 -4.67
C GLY A 114 -13.58 -0.57 -3.33
N GLY A 115 -12.55 -1.38 -3.06
CA GLY A 115 -12.39 -2.08 -1.77
C GLY A 115 -11.63 -1.28 -0.71
N ASN A 116 -11.08 -0.11 -1.05
CA ASN A 116 -10.41 0.74 -0.07
C ASN A 116 -11.43 1.34 0.93
N PRO A 117 -11.15 1.33 2.25
CA PRO A 117 -12.12 1.79 3.26
C PRO A 117 -12.33 3.32 3.26
N VAL A 118 -11.42 4.07 2.63
CA VAL A 118 -11.58 5.49 2.32
C VAL A 118 -11.65 5.65 0.82
N GLU A 119 -12.61 6.42 0.31
CA GLU A 119 -12.78 6.63 -1.13
C GLU A 119 -11.51 7.20 -1.78
N ILE A 120 -11.05 6.55 -2.85
CA ILE A 120 -9.88 6.97 -3.62
C ILE A 120 -10.36 7.90 -4.75
N THR A 121 -9.79 9.09 -4.81
CA THR A 121 -10.04 10.11 -5.84
C THR A 121 -8.75 10.46 -6.54
N ALA A 122 -8.84 11.14 -7.70
CA ALA A 122 -7.64 11.58 -8.41
C ALA A 122 -6.75 12.49 -7.53
N GLU A 123 -7.38 13.36 -6.74
CA GLU A 123 -6.71 14.31 -5.86
C GLU A 123 -5.94 13.59 -4.75
N ASN A 124 -6.60 12.71 -3.99
CA ASN A 124 -5.93 12.02 -2.89
C ASN A 124 -4.89 10.99 -3.38
N THR A 125 -5.10 10.40 -4.56
CA THR A 125 -4.13 9.50 -5.20
C THR A 125 -2.83 10.24 -5.51
N ARG A 126 -2.92 11.49 -6.00
CA ARG A 126 -1.73 12.34 -6.23
C ARG A 126 -1.00 12.65 -4.95
N GLU A 127 -1.73 13.01 -3.89
CA GLU A 127 -1.14 13.30 -2.59
C GLU A 127 -0.40 12.08 -2.03
N ILE A 128 -0.97 10.88 -2.19
CA ILE A 128 -0.31 9.62 -1.82
C ILE A 128 0.96 9.43 -2.64
N LEU A 129 0.91 9.60 -3.97
CA LEU A 129 2.07 9.43 -4.85
C LEU A 129 3.22 10.39 -4.50
N LEU A 130 2.91 11.65 -4.16
CA LEU A 130 3.91 12.62 -3.73
C LEU A 130 4.62 12.19 -2.44
N LYS A 131 3.90 11.55 -1.51
CA LYS A 131 4.49 11.00 -0.29
C LYS A 131 5.43 9.83 -0.59
N ILE A 132 5.08 8.96 -1.54
CA ILE A 132 5.89 7.78 -1.92
C ILE A 132 7.12 8.18 -2.77
N PHE A 133 7.05 9.30 -3.48
CA PHE A 133 8.16 9.77 -4.31
C PHE A 133 9.34 10.31 -3.48
N CYS A 134 9.07 11.03 -2.39
CA CYS A 134 10.04 11.85 -1.67
C CYS A 134 10.61 11.27 -0.37
N VAL A 135 10.32 10.01 0.00
CA VAL A 135 10.93 9.39 1.19
C VAL A 135 12.41 9.11 0.97
#